data_AF-A0AA95K5M9-F1
#
_entry.id   AF-A0AA95K5M9-F1
#
_cell.length_a   1.000
_cell.length_b   1.000
_cell.length_c   1.000
_cell.angle_alpha   90.00
_cell.angle_beta   90.00
_cell.angle_gamma   90.00
#
_symmetry.space_group_name_H-M   'P 1'
#
loop_
_entity.id
_entity.type
_entity.pdbx_description
1 polymer ?
#
loop_
_entity_poly.entity_id
_entity_poly.type
_entity_poly.pdbx_seq_one_letter_code
_entity_poly.pdbx_strand_id
1 'polypeptide(L)' 'MKFEELSEKSQEKASEALLYALQAEMDSNRAIDKVRAKALASAIRDGFIALEREASEKDAGKDCGKDNMNFGFANS' A
#
# COMPACT_ATOMS: atom_id res chain seq x y z
N MET A 1 -7.99 -2.35 -7.86
CA MET A 1 -8.08 -1.44 -6.70
C MET A 1 -7.80 -0.04 -7.19
N LYS A 2 -8.65 0.91 -6.82
CA LYS A 2 -8.46 2.36 -7.03
C LYS A 2 -7.92 2.99 -5.75
N PHE A 3 -7.44 4.23 -5.84
CA PHE A 3 -6.89 4.92 -4.67
C PHE A 3 -7.94 5.20 -3.59
N GLU A 4 -9.18 5.52 -4.00
CA GLU A 4 -10.29 5.75 -3.05
C GLU A 4 -10.72 4.48 -2.32
N GLU A 5 -10.28 3.31 -2.80
CA GLU A 5 -10.54 2.00 -2.20
C GLU A 5 -9.44 1.59 -1.20
N LEU A 6 -8.37 2.39 -1.06
CA LEU A 6 -7.31 2.14 -0.08
C LEU A 6 -7.81 2.43 1.34
N SER A 7 -7.15 1.84 2.34
CA SER A 7 -7.40 2.23 3.73
C SER A 7 -7.14 3.71 3.97
N GLU A 8 -7.88 4.33 4.89
CA GLU A 8 -7.69 5.75 5.26
C GLU A 8 -6.22 6.06 5.61
N LYS A 9 -5.57 5.15 6.34
CA LYS A 9 -4.15 5.25 6.70
C LYS A 9 -3.24 5.30 5.47
N SER A 10 -3.51 4.49 4.45
CA SER A 10 -2.73 4.53 3.20
C SER A 10 -3.01 5.78 2.39
N GLN A 11 -4.25 6.27 2.38
CA GLN A 11 -4.58 7.53 1.72
C GLN A 11 -3.88 8.73 2.40
N GLU A 12 -3.86 8.77 3.73
CA GLU A 12 -3.13 9.76 4.51
C GLU A 12 -1.63 9.71 4.22
N LYS A 13 -1.02 8.52 4.25
CA LYS A 13 0.41 8.35 3.99
C LYS A 13 0.80 8.70 2.55
N ALA A 14 -0.05 8.41 1.58
CA ALA A 14 0.15 8.83 0.20
C ALA A 14 0.06 10.35 0.04
N SER A 15 -0.86 11.00 0.77
CA SER A 15 -0.98 12.46 0.79
C SER A 15 0.25 13.12 1.42
N GLU A 16 0.73 12.61 2.56
CA GLU A 16 1.98 13.04 3.19
C GLU A 16 3.18 12.87 2.25
N ALA A 17 3.32 11.69 1.62
CA ALA A 17 4.41 11.39 0.69
C ALA A 17 4.40 12.36 -0.50
N LEU A 18 3.22 12.70 -1.03
CA LEU A 18 3.09 13.67 -2.10
C LEU A 18 3.52 15.08 -1.66
N LEU A 19 3.11 15.53 -0.48
CA LEU A 19 3.54 16.83 0.06
C LEU A 19 5.06 16.88 0.23
N TYR A 20 5.67 15.83 0.78
CA TYR A 20 7.13 15.75 0.92
C TYR A 20 7.85 15.76 -0.43
N ALA A 21 7.36 15.00 -1.41
CA ALA A 21 7.97 14.95 -2.73
C ALA A 21 7.90 16.32 -3.46
N LEU A 22 6.75 17.00 -3.36
CA LEU A 22 6.58 18.34 -3.92
C LEU A 22 7.50 19.35 -3.23
N GLN A 23 7.60 19.31 -1.89
CA GLN A 23 8.49 20.19 -1.15
C GLN A 23 9.95 19.98 -1.53
N ALA A 24 10.42 18.73 -1.57
CA ALA A 24 11.80 18.40 -1.95
C ALA A 24 12.16 18.85 -3.37
N GLU A 25 11.20 18.76 -4.31
CA GLU A 25 11.37 19.27 -5.67
C GLU A 25 11.43 20.80 -5.71
N MET A 26 10.57 21.50 -4.95
CA MET A 26 10.64 22.96 -4.86
C MET A 26 11.96 23.43 -4.23
N ASP A 27 12.44 22.75 -3.19
CA ASP A 27 13.71 23.06 -2.53
C ASP A 27 14.90 22.86 -3.48
N SER A 28 14.83 21.85 -4.36
CA SER A 28 15.90 21.53 -5.31
C SER A 28 15.88 22.41 -6.57
N ASN A 29 14.71 22.70 -7.14
CA ASN A 29 14.55 23.30 -8.46
C ASN A 29 13.93 24.71 -8.45
N ARG A 30 13.63 25.28 -7.27
CA ARG A 30 12.90 26.56 -7.03
C ARG A 30 11.47 26.63 -7.58
N ALA A 31 11.07 25.71 -8.45
CA ALA A 31 9.73 25.57 -8.98
C ALA A 31 9.50 24.13 -9.43
N ILE A 32 8.24 23.71 -9.42
CA ILE A 32 7.81 22.46 -10.03
C ILE A 32 6.79 22.75 -11.13
N ASP A 33 7.02 22.20 -12.33
CA ASP A 33 6.06 22.31 -13.40
C ASP A 33 4.88 21.34 -13.20
N LYS A 34 3.75 21.66 -13.85
CA LYS A 34 2.50 20.91 -13.71
C LYS A 34 2.61 19.46 -14.20
N VAL A 35 3.45 19.17 -15.20
CA VAL A 35 3.64 17.80 -15.72
C VAL A 35 4.36 16.96 -14.67
N ARG A 36 5.43 17.50 -14.09
CA ARG A 36 6.21 16.83 -13.05
C ARG A 36 5.43 16.62 -11.76
N ALA A 37 4.65 17.62 -11.32
CA ALA A 37 3.75 17.46 -10.17
C ALA A 37 2.72 16.34 -10.38
N LYS A 38 2.12 16.25 -11.58
CA LYS A 38 1.18 15.16 -11.92
C LYS A 38 1.85 13.79 -12.00
N ALA A 39 3.08 13.74 -12.50
CA ALA A 39 3.85 12.49 -12.57
C ALA A 39 4.14 11.95 -11.16
N LEU A 40 4.56 12.80 -10.23
CA LEU A 40 4.78 12.44 -8.83
C LEU A 40 3.49 11.93 -8.16
N ALA A 41 2.38 12.67 -8.33
CA ALA A 41 1.09 12.25 -7.77
C ALA A 41 0.66 10.88 -8.29
N SER A 42 0.87 10.61 -9.59
CA SER A 42 0.52 9.31 -10.18
C SER A 42 1.43 8.19 -9.67
N ALA A 43 2.74 8.41 -9.62
CA ALA A 43 3.70 7.41 -9.16
C ALA A 43 3.47 7.03 -7.68
N ILE A 44 3.20 8.01 -6.83
CA ILE A 44 2.91 7.79 -5.41
C ILE A 44 1.61 7.01 -5.26
N ARG A 45 0.53 7.43 -5.93
CA ARG A 45 -0.76 6.74 -5.92
C ARG A 45 -0.60 5.27 -6.31
N ASP A 46 0.07 5.01 -7.43
CA ASP A 46 0.22 3.67 -7.97
C ASP A 46 1.10 2.79 -7.06
N GLY A 47 2.11 3.38 -6.42
CA GLY A 47 2.94 2.70 -5.42
C GLY A 47 2.15 2.24 -4.19
N PHE A 48 1.27 3.09 -3.65
CA PHE A 48 0.43 2.72 -2.50
C PHE A 48 -0.61 1.65 -2.85
N ILE A 49 -1.18 1.70 -4.07
CA ILE A 49 -2.06 0.63 -4.58
C ILE A 49 -1.32 -0.70 -4.63
N ALA A 50 -0.08 -0.72 -5.11
CA ALA A 50 0.73 -1.94 -5.15
C ALA A 50 1.00 -2.48 -3.74
N LEU A 51 1.37 -1.61 -2.79
CA LEU A 51 1.67 -2.01 -1.41
C LEU A 51 0.47 -2.63 -0.70
N GLU A 52 -0.72 -2.02 -0.81
CA GLU A 52 -1.92 -2.60 -0.18
C GLU A 52 -2.36 -3.89 -0.86
N ARG A 53 -2.22 -3.97 -2.19
CA ARG A 53 -2.52 -5.21 -2.91
C ARG A 53 -1.62 -6.35 -2.43
N GLU A 54 -0.32 -6.12 -2.32
CA GLU A 54 0.63 -7.11 -1.81
C GLU A 54 0.32 -7.51 -0.36
N ALA A 55 -0.08 -6.55 0.49
CA ALA A 55 -0.48 -6.84 1.86
C ALA A 55 -1.75 -7.72 1.91
N SER A 56 -2.75 -7.40 1.10
CA SER A 56 -3.98 -8.18 0.98
C SER A 56 -3.73 -9.60 0.47
N GLU A 57 -2.87 -9.77 -0.53
CA GLU A 57 -2.49 -11.09 -1.08
C GLU A 57 -1.72 -11.92 -0.03
N LYS A 58 -0.91 -11.30 0.83
CA LYS A 58 -0.21 -11.98 1.94
C LYS A 58 -1.13 -12.43 3.05
N ASP A 59 -2.17 -11.66 3.38
CA ASP A 59 -3.17 -12.06 4.37
C ASP A 59 -4.10 -13.16 3.84
N ALA A 60 -4.43 -13.14 2.54
CA ALA A 60 -5.22 -14.20 1.89
C ALA A 60 -4.50 -15.57 1.89
N GLY A 61 -3.16 -15.58 1.95
CA GLY A 61 -2.36 -16.81 2.06
C GLY A 61 -2.31 -17.42 3.47
N LYS A 62 -2.92 -16.79 4.47
CA LYS A 62 -2.85 -17.20 5.89
C LYS A 62 -4.10 -17.90 6.41
N ASP A 63 -5.02 -18.29 5.52
CA ASP A 63 -6.21 -19.10 5.84
C ASP A 63 -6.20 -20.49 5.17
N CYS A 64 -5.02 -21.11 5.11
CA CYS A 64 -4.85 -22.53 4.76
C CYS A 64 -4.07 -23.23 5.88
N GLY A 65 -4.67 -23.32 7.05
CA GLY A 65 -4.03 -23.92 8.23
C GLY A 65 -4.99 -24.23 9.37
N LYS A 66 -6.22 -24.66 9.05
CA LYS A 66 -7.18 -25.21 10.01
C LYS A 66 -7.44 -26.68 9.73
N ASP A 67 -6.37 -27.46 9.62
CA ASP A 67 -6.46 -28.91 9.68
C ASP A 67 -6.05 -29.31 11.09
N ASN A 68 -7.02 -29.15 11.99
CA ASN A 68 -7.01 -29.72 13.33
C ASN A 68 -6.97 -31.26 13.21
N MET A 69 -5.79 -31.84 12.99
CA MET A 69 -5.58 -33.27 13.17
C MET A 69 -5.42 -33.58 14.66
N ASN A 70 -6.57 -33.60 15.35
CA ASN A 70 -6.72 -34.31 16.61
C ASN A 70 -6.57 -35.81 16.34
N PHE A 71 -5.35 -36.33 16.36
CA PHE A 71 -5.10 -37.76 16.43
C PHE A 71 -5.40 -38.23 17.86
N GLY A 72 -6.69 -38.41 18.13
CA GLY A 72 -7.17 -39.16 19.28
C GLY A 72 -6.82 -40.63 19.09
N PHE A 73 -5.71 -41.08 19.68
CA PHE A 73 -5.49 -42.50 19.90
C PHE A 73 -6.29 -42.93 21.13
N ALA A 74 -7.54 -43.33 20.89
CA ALA A 74 -8.33 -44.08 21.85
C ALA A 74 -8.09 -45.59 21.65
N ASN A 75 -7.54 -46.22 22.70
CA ASN A 75 -7.62 -47.61 23.13
C ASN A 75 -7.45 -48.78 22.13
N SER A 76 -6.57 -49.71 22.50
CA SER A 76 -6.96 -51.00 23.10
C SER A 76 -5.83 -51.58 23.94
#